data_AF-A0A7D5M650-F1
#
_entry.id   AF-A0A7D5M650-F1
#
_cell.length_a   1.000
_cell.length_b   1.000
_cell.length_c   1.000
_cell.angle_alpha   90.00
_cell.angle_beta   90.00
_cell.angle_gamma   90.00
#
_symmetry.space_group_name_H-M   'P 1'
#
loop_
_entity.id
_entity.type
_entity.pdbx_description
1 polymer ?
#
loop_
_entity_poly.entity_id
_entity_poly.type
_entity_poly.pdbx_seq_one_letter_code
_entity_poly.pdbx_strand_id
1 'polypeptide(L)'
;MILHFIFVVPEEDREKRQFEFEYVKKMSKFFQVWLKEKFDQDFEIQCDEMITSPRSILQRLDTHTLVRDHHQRGDDIYHFYLTHFKPWWTDCTCDGYHAENFGMAFWQSPKESNDTLFLAEKNCTTVSHELLHEMLRITGHKKFIQDVHDVWTKHLFEQLEFEQYGEDFKKTNGKPMFLAMDTSQFNLK
;
A
#
# COMPACT_ATOMS: atom_id res chain seq x y z
N MET A 1 7.92 -12.50 9.55
CA MET A 1 6.61 -11.85 9.82
C MET A 1 5.78 -12.01 8.55
N ILE A 2 4.45 -12.14 8.64
CA ILE A 2 3.60 -12.21 7.45
C ILE A 2 3.12 -10.81 7.10
N LEU A 3 3.22 -10.44 5.82
CA LEU A 3 2.56 -9.25 5.26
C LEU A 3 1.52 -9.73 4.25
N HIS A 4 0.25 -9.47 4.57
CA HIS A 4 -0.90 -9.93 3.81
C HIS A 4 -1.58 -8.75 3.11
N PHE A 5 -1.42 -8.66 1.80
CA PHE A 5 -2.15 -7.70 0.97
C PHE A 5 -3.56 -8.21 0.67
N ILE A 6 -4.56 -7.40 0.98
CA ILE A 6 -5.97 -7.75 0.83
C ILE A 6 -6.59 -6.78 -0.17
N PHE A 7 -6.92 -7.26 -1.37
CA PHE A 7 -7.61 -6.45 -2.38
C PHE A 7 -9.11 -6.43 -2.11
N VAL A 8 -9.62 -5.31 -1.62
CA VAL A 8 -11.04 -5.17 -1.29
C VAL A 8 -11.81 -4.75 -2.54
N VAL A 9 -12.75 -5.59 -2.98
CA VAL A 9 -13.45 -5.42 -4.26
C VAL A 9 -14.95 -5.71 -4.12
N PRO A 10 -15.83 -4.83 -4.64
CA PRO A 10 -17.24 -5.14 -4.76
C PRO A 10 -17.48 -6.33 -5.67
N GLU A 11 -18.41 -7.21 -5.30
CA GLU A 11 -18.77 -8.40 -6.07
C GLU A 11 -19.12 -8.07 -7.52
N GLU A 12 -19.85 -6.97 -7.75
CA GLU A 12 -20.26 -6.48 -9.07
C GLU A 12 -19.12 -5.99 -9.97
N ASP A 13 -17.95 -5.72 -9.38
CA ASP A 13 -16.78 -5.21 -10.08
C ASP A 13 -15.62 -6.19 -10.13
N ARG A 14 -15.72 -7.33 -9.44
CA ARG A 14 -14.66 -8.33 -9.31
C ARG A 14 -14.06 -8.73 -10.66
N GLU A 15 -14.91 -9.14 -11.61
CA GLU A 15 -14.44 -9.57 -12.94
C GLU A 15 -13.74 -8.43 -13.71
N LYS A 16 -14.27 -7.21 -13.62
CA LYS A 16 -13.73 -6.03 -14.33
C LYS A 16 -12.39 -5.60 -13.77
N ARG A 17 -12.16 -5.84 -12.48
CA ARG A 17 -10.97 -5.40 -11.73
C ARG A 17 -9.90 -6.48 -11.62
N GLN A 18 -10.06 -7.60 -12.32
CA GLN A 18 -9.08 -8.69 -12.29
C GLN A 18 -7.68 -8.24 -12.74
N PHE A 19 -7.60 -7.33 -13.72
CA PHE A 19 -6.32 -6.75 -14.12
C PHE A 19 -5.60 -6.05 -12.95
N GLU A 20 -6.35 -5.28 -12.16
CA GLU A 20 -5.81 -4.60 -10.99
C GLU A 20 -5.34 -5.62 -9.94
N PHE A 21 -6.10 -6.70 -9.72
CA PHE A 21 -5.69 -7.75 -8.78
C PHE A 21 -4.42 -8.50 -9.23
N GLU A 22 -4.27 -8.79 -10.52
CA GLU A 22 -3.02 -9.36 -11.04
C GLU A 22 -1.84 -8.39 -10.87
N TYR A 23 -2.07 -7.09 -11.01
CA TYR A 23 -1.07 -6.08 -10.68
C TYR A 23 -0.72 -6.09 -9.18
N VAL A 24 -1.71 -6.15 -8.29
CA VAL A 24 -1.51 -6.25 -6.82
C VAL A 24 -0.67 -7.46 -6.46
N LYS A 25 -0.89 -8.62 -7.08
CA LYS A 25 -0.04 -9.81 -6.86
C LYS A 25 1.42 -9.52 -7.18
N LYS A 26 1.71 -8.90 -8.33
CA LYS A 26 3.09 -8.53 -8.71
C LYS A 26 3.66 -7.47 -7.75
N MET A 27 2.87 -6.45 -7.42
CA MET A 27 3.24 -5.38 -6.49
C MET A 27 3.57 -5.92 -5.09
N SER A 28 2.81 -6.90 -4.59
CA SER A 28 3.06 -7.51 -3.28
C SER A 28 4.44 -8.19 -3.23
N LYS A 29 4.85 -8.87 -4.30
CA LYS A 29 6.18 -9.46 -4.44
C LYS A 29 7.28 -8.40 -4.62
N PHE A 30 6.99 -7.33 -5.36
CA PHE A 30 7.88 -6.18 -5.41
C PHE A 30 8.16 -5.63 -4.00
N PHE A 31 7.12 -5.36 -3.21
CA PHE A 31 7.30 -4.85 -1.85
C PHE A 31 7.99 -5.84 -0.92
N GLN A 32 7.86 -7.16 -1.14
CA GLN A 32 8.69 -8.15 -0.44
C GLN A 32 10.19 -7.87 -0.63
N VAL A 33 10.62 -7.71 -1.88
CA VAL A 33 12.02 -7.48 -2.24
C VAL A 33 12.46 -6.11 -1.74
N TRP A 34 11.64 -5.08 -1.95
CA TRP A 34 11.95 -3.72 -1.52
C TRP A 34 12.10 -3.62 0.00
N LEU A 35 11.18 -4.20 0.78
CA LEU A 35 11.27 -4.21 2.25
C LEU A 35 12.52 -4.94 2.75
N LYS A 36 12.89 -6.06 2.10
CA LYS A 36 14.13 -6.77 2.41
C LYS A 36 15.37 -5.94 2.09
N GLU A 37 15.40 -5.27 0.94
CA GLU A 37 16.53 -4.42 0.53
C GLU A 37 16.69 -3.20 1.44
N LYS A 38 15.59 -2.52 1.77
CA LYS A 38 15.63 -1.23 2.47
C LYS A 38 15.70 -1.34 3.99
N PHE A 39 15.14 -2.40 4.57
CA PHE A 39 14.95 -2.53 6.03
C PHE A 39 15.46 -3.85 6.61
N ASP A 40 16.06 -4.72 5.78
CA ASP A 40 16.45 -6.09 6.12
C ASP A 40 15.29 -6.97 6.67
N GLN A 41 14.04 -6.56 6.41
CA GLN A 41 12.86 -7.28 6.88
C GLN A 41 12.43 -8.36 5.89
N ASP A 42 12.49 -9.62 6.32
CA ASP A 42 12.07 -10.77 5.52
C ASP A 42 10.61 -11.13 5.82
N PHE A 43 9.71 -10.63 4.98
CA PHE A 43 8.29 -10.90 5.06
C PHE A 43 7.90 -12.10 4.20
N GLU A 44 7.05 -12.97 4.75
CA GLU A 44 6.27 -13.88 3.94
C GLU A 44 5.06 -13.12 3.37
N ILE A 45 4.94 -13.05 2.05
CA ILE A 45 3.83 -12.34 1.39
C ILE A 45 2.65 -13.27 1.13
N GLN A 46 1.49 -12.86 1.64
CA GLN A 46 0.17 -13.36 1.25
C GLN A 46 -0.58 -12.28 0.45
N CYS A 47 -1.46 -12.72 -0.45
CA CYS A 47 -2.24 -11.82 -1.29
C CYS A 47 -3.58 -12.48 -1.66
N ASP A 48 -4.70 -11.90 -1.23
CA ASP A 48 -6.04 -12.39 -1.51
C ASP A 48 -7.03 -11.26 -1.87
N GLU A 49 -8.28 -11.65 -2.16
CA GLU A 49 -9.39 -10.72 -2.37
C GLU A 49 -10.33 -10.77 -1.16
N MET A 50 -10.78 -9.60 -0.71
CA MET A 50 -11.94 -9.47 0.16
C MET A 50 -13.13 -8.99 -0.68
N ILE A 51 -14.03 -9.93 -1.00
CA ILE A 51 -15.22 -9.64 -1.78
C ILE A 51 -16.26 -8.95 -0.88
N THR A 52 -16.73 -7.78 -1.30
CA THR A 52 -17.76 -7.02 -0.58
C THR A 52 -19.08 -7.13 -1.33
N SER A 53 -20.12 -7.61 -0.65
CA SER A 53 -21.46 -7.66 -1.25
C SER A 53 -22.06 -6.25 -1.34
N PRO A 54 -22.99 -5.99 -2.28
CA PRO A 54 -23.76 -4.76 -2.34
C PRO A 54 -24.51 -4.57 -1.03
N ARG A 55 -24.13 -3.54 -0.28
CA ARG A 55 -24.76 -3.21 1.00
C ARG A 55 -25.63 -1.97 0.83
N SER A 56 -26.77 -1.91 1.53
CA SER A 56 -27.58 -0.67 1.56
C SER A 56 -26.72 0.52 2.03
N ILE A 57 -27.11 1.76 1.72
CA ILE A 57 -26.38 2.98 2.13
C ILE A 57 -26.03 3.00 3.64
N LEU A 58 -26.83 2.31 4.47
CA LEU A 58 -26.65 2.18 5.93
C LEU A 58 -25.64 1.10 6.37
N GLN A 59 -25.17 0.26 5.46
CA GLN A 59 -24.27 -0.87 5.73
C GLN A 59 -22.92 -0.69 5.01
N ARG A 60 -22.56 0.54 4.66
CA ARG A 60 -21.34 0.86 3.91
C ARG A 60 -20.12 0.26 4.60
N LEU A 61 -19.24 -0.37 3.82
CA LEU A 61 -17.98 -0.88 4.33
C LEU A 61 -17.17 0.30 4.89
N ASP A 62 -16.68 0.14 6.10
CA ASP A 62 -15.96 1.16 6.85
C ASP A 62 -14.71 0.57 7.53
N THR A 63 -13.90 1.43 8.13
CA THR A 63 -12.67 1.04 8.83
C THR A 63 -12.96 0.03 9.96
N HIS A 64 -14.11 0.13 10.65
CA HIS A 64 -14.46 -0.83 11.71
C HIS A 64 -14.62 -2.26 11.19
N THR A 65 -15.19 -2.43 10.00
CA THR A 65 -15.30 -3.75 9.39
C THR A 65 -13.93 -4.34 9.07
N LEU A 66 -12.99 -3.53 8.58
CA LEU A 66 -11.62 -3.96 8.30
C LEU A 66 -10.84 -4.29 9.58
N VAL A 67 -10.99 -3.49 10.64
CA VAL A 67 -10.37 -3.77 11.94
C VAL A 67 -10.88 -5.09 12.53
N ARG A 68 -12.18 -5.38 12.39
CA ARG A 68 -12.71 -6.68 12.81
C ARG A 68 -12.14 -7.84 11.97
N ASP A 69 -12.04 -7.66 10.65
CA ASP A 69 -11.44 -8.66 9.77
C ASP A 69 -9.96 -8.90 10.10
N HIS A 70 -9.19 -7.83 10.38
CA HIS A 70 -7.81 -7.89 10.84
C HIS A 70 -7.67 -8.76 12.10
N HIS A 71 -8.47 -8.49 13.13
CA HIS A 71 -8.48 -9.30 14.36
C HIS A 71 -8.83 -10.77 14.12
N GLN A 72 -9.73 -11.05 13.17
CA GLN A 72 -10.12 -12.42 12.83
C GLN A 72 -9.03 -13.18 12.06
N ARG A 73 -8.22 -12.47 11.27
CA ARG A 73 -7.12 -13.05 10.49
C ARG A 73 -5.84 -13.21 11.31
N GLY A 74 -5.68 -12.43 12.39
CA GLY A 74 -4.59 -12.56 13.36
C GLY A 74 -3.85 -11.24 13.57
N ASP A 75 -3.74 -10.81 14.83
CA ASP A 75 -3.12 -9.53 15.20
C ASP A 75 -1.59 -9.50 15.01
N ASP A 76 -0.97 -10.66 14.86
CA ASP A 76 0.47 -10.82 14.61
C ASP A 76 0.84 -10.79 13.12
N ILE A 77 -0.17 -10.72 12.24
CA ILE A 77 -0.01 -10.59 10.80
C ILE A 77 -0.19 -9.12 10.42
N TYR A 78 0.77 -8.58 9.67
CA TYR A 78 0.62 -7.25 9.09
C TYR A 78 -0.36 -7.31 7.92
N HIS A 79 -1.58 -6.84 8.13
CA HIS A 79 -2.62 -6.79 7.10
C HIS A 79 -2.60 -5.44 6.38
N PHE A 80 -2.57 -5.46 5.05
CA PHE A 80 -2.59 -4.27 4.21
C PHE A 80 -3.80 -4.27 3.28
N TYR A 81 -4.78 -3.42 3.58
CA TYR A 81 -6.05 -3.33 2.86
C TYR A 81 -5.99 -2.33 1.71
N LEU A 82 -6.21 -2.81 0.49
CA LEU A 82 -6.31 -2.00 -0.72
C LEU A 82 -7.79 -1.76 -1.01
N THR A 83 -8.29 -0.59 -0.63
CA THR A 83 -9.72 -0.34 -0.49
C THR A 83 -10.30 0.52 -1.60
N HIS A 84 -11.54 0.23 -2.01
CA HIS A 84 -12.26 1.03 -3.01
C HIS A 84 -12.99 2.25 -2.39
N PHE A 85 -12.63 2.64 -1.17
CA PHE A 85 -13.20 3.78 -0.46
C PHE A 85 -12.12 4.45 0.39
N LYS A 86 -12.24 5.76 0.62
CA LYS A 86 -11.31 6.50 1.47
C LYS A 86 -11.60 6.26 2.95
N PRO A 87 -10.59 6.22 3.83
CA PRO A 87 -10.82 6.30 5.27
C PRO A 87 -11.56 7.61 5.60
N TRP A 88 -12.58 7.55 6.45
CA TRP A 88 -13.37 8.74 6.84
C TRP A 88 -12.61 9.71 7.73
N TRP A 89 -11.55 9.24 8.38
CA TRP A 89 -10.60 10.03 9.13
C TRP A 89 -9.21 9.48 8.84
N THR A 90 -8.34 10.35 8.33
CA THR A 90 -6.92 10.08 8.15
C THR A 90 -6.16 11.35 8.49
N ASP A 91 -5.03 11.18 9.17
CA ASP A 91 -4.03 12.23 9.41
C ASP A 91 -3.00 12.31 8.26
N CYS A 92 -3.10 11.43 7.25
CA CYS A 92 -2.28 11.43 6.07
C CYS A 92 -2.95 12.13 4.88
N THR A 93 -2.20 12.96 4.15
CA THR A 93 -2.63 13.55 2.87
C THR A 93 -2.66 12.54 1.71
N CYS A 94 -2.23 11.30 1.96
CA CYS A 94 -2.09 10.23 0.99
C CYS A 94 -3.34 9.34 0.84
N ASP A 95 -4.47 9.69 1.48
CA ASP A 95 -5.70 8.87 1.49
C ASP A 95 -5.48 7.43 2.01
N GLY A 96 -4.51 7.23 2.89
CA GLY A 96 -4.23 5.97 3.59
C GLY A 96 -4.45 6.05 5.11
N TYR A 97 -4.26 4.95 5.81
CA TYR A 97 -4.34 4.84 7.26
C TYR A 97 -3.42 3.73 7.75
N HIS A 98 -2.68 4.00 8.82
CA HIS A 98 -1.82 3.01 9.46
C HIS A 98 -2.13 2.88 10.96
N ALA A 99 -1.94 1.66 11.47
CA ALA A 99 -1.83 1.31 12.87
C ALA A 99 -0.89 0.10 13.00
N GLU A 100 -0.61 -0.35 14.22
CA GLU A 100 0.23 -1.53 14.43
C GLU A 100 -0.32 -2.75 13.69
N ASN A 101 0.50 -3.37 12.83
CA ASN A 101 0.15 -4.49 11.97
C ASN A 101 -1.10 -4.26 11.08
N PHE A 102 -1.49 -3.01 10.84
CA PHE A 102 -2.64 -2.65 10.02
C PHE A 102 -2.31 -1.48 9.10
N GLY A 103 -2.44 -1.69 7.81
CA GLY A 103 -2.25 -0.68 6.78
C GLY A 103 -3.48 -0.63 5.87
N MET A 104 -3.82 0.55 5.38
CA MET A 104 -4.91 0.76 4.47
C MET A 104 -4.52 1.83 3.46
N ALA A 105 -4.78 1.58 2.19
CA ALA A 105 -4.69 2.58 1.14
C ALA A 105 -6.00 2.64 0.35
N PHE A 106 -6.41 3.86 -0.02
CA PHE A 106 -7.45 4.02 -1.03
C PHE A 106 -6.88 3.63 -2.40
N TRP A 107 -7.30 2.47 -2.90
CA TRP A 107 -6.92 1.96 -4.19
C TRP A 107 -7.71 2.65 -5.30
N GLN A 108 -7.00 3.37 -6.15
CA GLN A 108 -7.55 4.09 -7.29
C GLN A 108 -7.53 3.22 -8.54
N SER A 109 -8.70 3.05 -9.18
CA SER A 109 -8.81 2.36 -10.46
C SER A 109 -8.46 3.30 -11.62
N PRO A 110 -7.68 2.84 -12.62
CA PRO A 110 -7.35 3.64 -13.79
C PRO A 110 -8.59 3.86 -14.66
N LYS A 111 -8.63 5.01 -15.36
CA LYS A 111 -9.71 5.31 -16.32
C LYS A 111 -9.56 4.51 -17.61
N GLU A 112 -8.33 4.27 -18.02
CA GLU A 112 -7.99 3.47 -19.19
C GLU A 112 -7.63 2.05 -18.76
N SER A 113 -8.12 1.05 -19.51
CA SER A 113 -7.80 -0.34 -19.23
C SER A 113 -6.29 -0.57 -19.38
N ASN A 114 -5.70 -1.32 -18.45
CA ASN A 114 -4.31 -1.74 -18.46
C ASN A 114 -3.26 -0.62 -18.25
N ASP A 115 -3.64 0.52 -17.67
CA ASP A 115 -2.70 1.58 -17.32
C ASP A 115 -1.88 1.25 -16.07
N THR A 116 -0.81 0.47 -16.25
CA THR A 116 0.12 0.11 -15.17
C THR A 116 0.89 1.30 -14.62
N LEU A 117 1.10 2.35 -15.42
CA LEU A 117 1.81 3.54 -14.97
C LEU A 117 0.97 4.31 -13.95
N PHE A 118 -0.33 4.47 -14.22
CA PHE A 118 -1.26 5.03 -13.25
C PHE A 118 -1.26 4.24 -11.93
N LEU A 119 -1.30 2.91 -12.00
CA LEU A 119 -1.26 2.07 -10.79
C LEU A 119 0.05 2.25 -10.01
N ALA A 120 1.18 2.38 -10.70
CA ALA A 120 2.46 2.68 -10.05
C ALA A 120 2.43 4.06 -9.38
N GLU A 121 2.04 5.11 -10.11
CA GLU A 121 2.10 6.50 -9.65
C GLU A 121 1.12 6.82 -8.54
N LYS A 122 -0.08 6.21 -8.56
CA LYS A 122 -1.14 6.48 -7.58
C LYS A 122 -1.18 5.49 -6.44
N ASN A 123 -1.06 4.19 -6.74
CA ASN A 123 -1.25 3.17 -5.73
C ASN A 123 0.06 2.70 -5.13
N CYS A 124 1.11 2.40 -5.92
CA CYS A 124 2.37 1.93 -5.33
C CYS A 124 3.03 2.99 -4.45
N THR A 125 3.02 4.26 -4.88
CA THR A 125 3.53 5.37 -4.06
C THR A 125 2.81 5.46 -2.71
N THR A 126 1.47 5.40 -2.71
CA THR A 126 0.64 5.40 -1.49
C THR A 126 0.88 4.15 -0.63
N VAL A 127 1.00 2.97 -1.23
CA VAL A 127 1.31 1.74 -0.49
C VAL A 127 2.69 1.85 0.16
N SER A 128 3.69 2.38 -0.54
CA SER A 128 5.02 2.58 0.05
C SER A 128 5.01 3.57 1.21
N HIS A 129 4.15 4.60 1.16
CA HIS A 129 3.95 5.55 2.25
C HIS A 129 3.48 4.85 3.53
N GLU A 130 2.40 4.07 3.43
CA GLU A 130 1.83 3.36 4.57
C GLU A 130 2.75 2.24 5.08
N LEU A 131 3.46 1.55 4.20
CA LEU A 131 4.47 0.57 4.60
C LEU A 131 5.62 1.23 5.38
N LEU A 132 6.04 2.45 5.00
CA LEU A 132 7.09 3.17 5.71
C LEU A 132 6.73 3.51 7.14
N HIS A 133 5.47 3.90 7.41
CA HIS A 133 5.01 4.12 8.78
C HIS A 133 5.27 2.91 9.65
N GLU A 134 4.87 1.72 9.17
CA GLU A 134 5.05 0.49 9.93
C GLU A 134 6.51 0.07 10.03
N MET A 135 7.28 0.15 8.93
CA MET A 135 8.69 -0.26 8.94
C MET A 135 9.53 0.59 9.89
N LEU A 136 9.32 1.90 9.87
CA LEU A 136 10.02 2.81 10.77
C LEU A 136 9.56 2.61 12.23
N ARG A 137 8.28 2.30 12.46
CA ARG A 137 7.78 1.93 13.80
C ARG A 137 8.49 0.69 14.34
N ILE A 138 8.49 -0.42 13.59
CA ILE A 138 9.05 -1.70 14.07
C ILE A 138 10.58 -1.67 14.19
N THR A 139 11.27 -0.83 13.42
CA THR A 139 12.72 -0.60 13.55
C THR A 139 13.09 0.38 14.67
N GLY A 140 12.10 0.93 15.38
CA GLY A 140 12.30 1.82 16.52
C GLY A 140 12.74 3.24 16.14
N HIS A 141 12.45 3.67 14.91
CA HIS A 141 12.75 5.01 14.43
C HIS A 141 11.88 6.05 15.17
N LYS A 142 12.52 7.04 15.78
CA LYS A 142 11.80 8.09 16.52
C LYS A 142 11.19 9.08 15.53
N LYS A 143 9.98 9.58 15.85
CA LYS A 143 9.25 10.57 15.04
C LYS A 143 8.93 10.07 13.62
N PHE A 144 8.81 8.76 13.42
CA PHE A 144 8.56 8.16 12.11
C PHE A 144 7.37 8.79 11.36
N ILE A 145 6.27 9.10 12.04
CA ILE A 145 5.10 9.75 11.42
C ILE A 145 5.49 11.07 10.73
N GLN A 146 6.20 11.94 11.46
CA GLN A 146 6.62 13.24 10.94
C GLN A 146 7.58 13.08 9.77
N ASP A 147 8.58 12.20 9.91
CA ASP A 147 9.60 12.02 8.89
C ASP A 147 9.01 11.45 7.60
N VAL A 148 8.08 10.47 7.69
CA VAL A 148 7.37 9.93 6.52
C VAL A 148 6.58 11.03 5.82
N HIS A 149 5.87 11.86 6.57
CA HIS A 149 5.10 12.97 6.00
C HIS A 149 5.98 14.05 5.37
N ASP A 150 7.14 14.35 5.96
CA ASP A 150 8.10 15.31 5.41
C ASP A 150 8.69 14.81 4.07
N VAL A 151 9.06 13.53 4.00
CA VAL A 151 9.57 12.92 2.75
C VAL A 151 8.47 12.83 1.69
N TRP A 152 7.25 12.46 2.07
CA TRP A 152 6.10 12.45 1.18
C TRP A 152 5.83 13.84 0.59
N THR A 153 5.90 14.88 1.43
CA THR A 153 5.73 16.28 1.00
C THR A 153 6.79 16.66 -0.05
N LYS A 154 8.06 16.27 0.14
CA LYS A 154 9.11 16.50 -0.86
C LYS A 154 8.78 15.84 -2.20
N HIS A 155 8.21 14.63 -2.20
CA HIS A 155 7.77 13.98 -3.43
C HIS A 155 6.63 14.74 -4.11
N LEU A 156 5.62 15.17 -3.36
CA LEU A 156 4.46 15.89 -3.91
C LEU A 156 4.82 17.25 -4.53
N PHE A 157 5.86 17.91 -4.02
CA PHE A 157 6.33 19.21 -4.52
C PHE A 157 7.56 19.11 -5.42
N GLU A 158 7.81 17.94 -6.01
CA GLU A 158 8.88 17.68 -6.99
C GLU A 158 10.29 18.04 -6.47
N GLN A 159 10.48 17.98 -5.15
CA GLN A 159 11.78 18.19 -4.49
C GLN A 159 12.56 16.87 -4.37
N LEU A 160 11.88 15.74 -4.56
CA LEU A 160 12.44 14.40 -4.50
C LEU A 160 11.67 13.48 -5.45
N GLU A 161 12.35 12.77 -6.32
CA GLU A 161 11.71 11.80 -7.21
C GLU A 161 11.40 10.50 -6.47
N PHE A 162 10.29 9.84 -6.82
CA PHE A 162 10.04 8.47 -6.37
C PHE A 162 11.08 7.51 -6.96
N GLU A 163 11.45 6.48 -6.20
CA GLU A 163 12.30 5.41 -6.73
C GLU A 163 11.51 4.58 -7.76
N GLN A 164 12.12 4.39 -8.93
CA GLN A 164 11.49 3.74 -10.08
C GLN A 164 11.99 2.32 -10.27
N TYR A 165 11.07 1.37 -10.42
CA TYR A 165 11.40 -0.06 -10.53
C TYR A 165 10.75 -0.71 -11.75
N GLY A 166 11.50 -1.59 -12.41
CA GLY A 166 11.03 -2.42 -13.53
C GLY A 166 10.23 -3.64 -13.07
N GLU A 167 9.74 -4.42 -14.05
CA GLU A 167 9.02 -5.69 -13.77
C GLU A 167 9.93 -6.76 -13.14
N ASP A 168 11.25 -6.62 -13.27
CA ASP A 168 12.26 -7.46 -12.63
C ASP A 168 12.61 -7.02 -11.19
N PHE A 169 11.85 -6.05 -10.66
CA PHE A 169 12.01 -5.44 -9.33
C PHE A 169 13.35 -4.71 -9.13
N LYS A 170 14.04 -4.34 -10.21
CA LYS A 170 15.27 -3.55 -10.14
C LYS A 170 15.03 -2.09 -10.48
N LYS A 171 15.90 -1.21 -9.97
CA LYS A 171 15.87 0.20 -10.33
C LYS A 171 15.98 0.39 -11.85
N THR A 172 15.18 1.30 -12.39
CA THR A 172 15.13 1.57 -13.83
C THR A 172 15.04 3.07 -14.11
N ASN A 173 15.59 3.48 -15.25
CA ASN A 173 15.39 4.83 -15.82
C ASN A 173 14.38 4.81 -16.98
N GLY A 174 13.82 3.63 -17.31
CA GLY A 174 12.77 3.47 -18.31
C GLY A 174 11.38 3.63 -17.72
N LYS A 175 10.35 3.20 -18.45
CA LYS A 175 8.97 3.19 -17.93
C LYS A 175 8.88 2.29 -16.69
N PRO A 176 8.50 2.81 -15.50
CA PRO A 176 8.41 2.01 -14.29
C PRO A 176 7.19 1.08 -14.34
N MET A 177 7.33 -0.09 -13.72
CA MET A 177 6.22 -0.97 -13.35
C MET A 177 5.77 -0.70 -11.92
N PHE A 178 6.69 -0.31 -11.04
CA PHE A 178 6.44 0.02 -9.64
C PHE A 178 7.17 1.30 -9.25
N LEU A 179 6.61 2.01 -8.29
CA LEU A 179 7.17 3.22 -7.69
C LEU A 179 7.11 3.11 -6.18
N ALA A 180 8.14 3.61 -5.49
CA ALA A 180 8.17 3.65 -4.04
C ALA A 180 8.77 4.98 -3.56
N MET A 181 8.38 5.41 -2.36
CA MET A 181 9.01 6.54 -1.68
C MET A 181 10.52 6.31 -1.53
N ASP A 182 11.28 7.39 -1.72
CA ASP A 182 12.73 7.36 -1.55
C ASP A 182 13.08 7.26 -0.07
N THR A 183 13.83 6.22 0.29
CA THR A 183 14.17 5.94 1.69
C THR A 183 15.48 6.57 2.15
N SER A 184 16.23 7.25 1.26
CA SER A 184 17.54 7.83 1.58
C SER A 184 17.46 8.91 2.65
N GLN A 185 16.29 9.53 2.79
CA GLN A 185 16.04 10.63 3.72
C GLN A 185 15.80 10.16 5.17
N PHE A 186 15.57 8.86 5.41
CA PHE A 186 15.22 8.34 6.74
C PHE A 186 16.44 8.00 7.62
N ASN A 187 17.68 8.14 7.12
CA ASN A 187 18.91 7.78 7.84
C ASN A 187 18.84 6.37 8.48
N LEU A 188 18.37 5.40 7.70
CA LEU A 188 18.26 4.00 8.11
C LEU A 188 19.66 3.48 8.48
N LYS A 189 19.74 2.76 9.61
CA LYS A 189 21.01 2.22 10.16
C LYS A 189 21.40 0.89 9.53
#